data_AF-A0A0G0LE10-F1
#
_entry.id   AF-A0A0G0LE10-F1
#
_cell.length_a   1.000
_cell.length_b   1.000
_cell.length_c   1.000
_cell.angle_alpha   90.00
_cell.angle_beta   90.00
_cell.angle_gamma   90.00
#
_symmetry.space_group_name_H-M   'P 1'
#
loop_
_entity.id
_entity.type
_entity.pdbx_description
1 polymer ?
#
loop_
_entity_poly.entity_id
_entity_poly.type
_entity_poly.pdbx_seq_one_letter_code
_entity_poly.pdbx_strand_id
1 'polypeptide(L)'
;MLMIFKYVRFYSEYVVFKVKALKIGINATYSLYPQLDDKSETTSFDRHYIYHTAWAARKLAIIKPSIHTDISSILYFPVIISAFIKVRYYDFRSADIKLGNFESLKADLTSLDFKTNSLQSVSCMHVI
;
A
#
# COMPACT_ATOMS: atom_id res chain seq x y z
N MET A 1 -20.38 7.96 24.12
CA MET A 1 -20.75 6.77 24.94
C MET A 1 -19.99 5.50 24.50
N LEU A 2 -19.98 5.09 23.23
CA LEU A 2 -19.23 3.91 22.74
C LEU A 2 -17.70 3.97 22.95
N MET A 3 -17.09 5.14 22.83
CA MET A 3 -15.62 5.29 22.91
C MET A 3 -15.06 4.99 24.30
N ILE A 4 -15.81 5.33 25.37
CA ILE A 4 -15.42 5.07 26.76
C ILE A 4 -15.31 3.57 27.01
N PHE A 5 -16.27 2.77 26.51
CA PHE A 5 -16.21 1.31 26.65
C PHE A 5 -14.98 0.69 25.96
N LYS A 6 -14.58 1.23 24.79
CA LYS A 6 -13.37 0.76 24.09
C LYS A 6 -12.11 1.05 24.90
N TYR A 7 -12.00 2.23 25.50
CA TYR A 7 -10.90 2.57 26.40
C TYR A 7 -10.89 1.70 27.67
N VAL A 8 -12.03 1.52 28.33
CA VAL A 8 -12.14 0.64 29.51
C VAL A 8 -11.66 -0.77 29.18
N ARG A 9 -12.11 -1.32 28.05
CA ARG A 9 -11.65 -2.63 27.54
C ARG A 9 -10.16 -2.64 27.23
N PHE A 10 -9.64 -1.63 26.54
CA PHE A 10 -8.22 -1.54 26.22
C PHE A 10 -7.36 -1.55 27.49
N TYR A 11 -7.72 -0.75 28.50
CA TYR A 11 -6.95 -0.70 29.75
C TYR A 11 -7.04 -2.00 30.54
N SER A 12 -8.18 -2.68 30.56
CA SER A 12 -8.29 -3.98 31.23
C SER A 12 -7.42 -5.05 30.54
N GLU A 13 -7.42 -5.09 29.22
CA GLU A 13 -6.56 -5.98 28.42
C GLU A 13 -5.08 -5.61 28.58
N TYR A 14 -4.75 -4.31 28.65
CA TYR A 14 -3.39 -3.81 28.82
C TYR A 14 -2.80 -4.17 30.20
N VAL A 15 -3.60 -4.12 31.27
CA VAL A 15 -3.16 -4.59 32.60
C VAL A 15 -2.84 -6.08 32.57
N VAL A 16 -3.70 -6.90 31.95
CA VAL A 16 -3.44 -8.34 31.78
C VAL A 16 -2.17 -8.59 30.97
N PHE A 17 -1.96 -7.83 29.89
CA PHE A 17 -0.74 -7.88 29.09
C PHE A 17 0.50 -7.55 29.93
N LYS A 18 0.48 -6.48 30.73
CA LYS A 18 1.62 -6.12 31.61
C LYS A 18 1.96 -7.22 32.61
N VAL A 19 0.96 -7.83 33.23
CA VAL A 19 1.18 -8.94 34.18
C VAL A 19 1.82 -10.13 33.47
N LYS A 20 1.37 -10.48 32.26
CA LYS A 20 1.96 -11.57 31.46
C LYS A 20 3.38 -11.25 30.99
N ALA A 21 3.62 -10.03 30.52
CA ALA A 21 4.95 -9.56 30.09
C ALA A 21 5.96 -9.63 31.25
N LEU A 22 5.56 -9.19 32.45
CA LEU A 22 6.45 -9.23 33.61
C LEU A 22 6.84 -10.66 34.01
N LYS A 23 5.93 -11.64 33.87
CA LYS A 23 6.21 -13.06 34.15
C LYS A 23 7.31 -13.65 33.25
N ILE A 24 7.51 -13.08 32.06
CA ILE A 24 8.58 -13.49 31.13
C ILE A 24 9.76 -12.50 31.14
N GLY A 25 9.85 -11.65 32.18
CA GLY A 25 10.96 -10.72 32.36
C GLY A 25 10.88 -9.42 31.54
N ILE A 26 9.76 -9.15 30.88
CA ILE A 26 9.58 -7.94 30.05
C ILE A 26 8.85 -6.86 30.87
N ASN A 27 9.51 -5.73 31.11
CA ASN A 27 8.87 -4.54 31.67
C ASN A 27 8.21 -3.72 30.56
N ALA A 28 6.91 -3.96 30.33
CA ALA A 28 6.13 -3.31 29.27
C ALA A 28 5.65 -1.90 29.66
N THR A 29 6.58 -0.99 29.93
CA THR A 29 6.31 0.45 30.14
C THR A 29 6.65 1.22 28.87
N TYR A 30 5.63 1.48 28.06
CA TYR A 30 5.76 2.18 26.78
C TYR A 30 4.77 3.34 26.70
N SER A 31 5.06 4.31 25.84
CA SER A 31 4.06 5.29 25.41
C SER A 31 2.89 4.57 24.75
N LEU A 32 1.68 4.79 25.27
CA LEU A 32 0.49 4.13 24.76
C LEU A 32 0.01 4.77 23.46
N TYR A 33 -0.22 3.95 22.44
CA TYR A 33 -0.92 4.33 21.20
C TYR A 33 -2.07 3.35 20.93
N PRO A 34 -3.20 3.47 21.67
CA PRO A 34 -4.27 2.48 21.65
C PRO A 34 -4.94 2.38 20.28
N GLN A 35 -4.92 1.20 19.66
CA GLN A 35 -5.70 0.89 18.46
C GLN A 35 -7.07 0.35 18.88
N LEU A 36 -7.99 1.24 19.22
CA LEU A 36 -9.28 0.87 19.83
C LEU A 36 -10.22 0.12 18.88
N ASP A 37 -9.98 0.24 17.59
CA ASP A 37 -10.82 -0.28 16.51
C ASP A 37 -10.24 -1.54 15.84
N ASP A 38 -9.00 -1.91 16.14
CA ASP A 38 -8.33 -3.09 15.56
C ASP A 38 -8.98 -4.41 15.97
N LYS A 39 -9.69 -4.42 17.11
CA LYS A 39 -10.48 -5.58 17.54
C LYS A 39 -11.81 -5.61 16.78
N SER A 40 -11.72 -5.99 15.50
CA SER A 40 -12.83 -6.19 14.57
C SER A 40 -12.94 -7.67 14.15
N GLU A 41 -14.13 -8.09 13.72
CA GLU A 41 -14.34 -9.44 13.15
C GLU A 41 -13.80 -9.55 11.72
N THR A 42 -13.70 -8.44 11.02
CA THR A 42 -13.25 -8.37 9.63
C THR A 42 -12.10 -7.38 9.48
N THR A 43 -11.22 -7.63 8.52
CA THR A 43 -10.11 -6.72 8.19
C THR A 43 -10.62 -5.61 7.28
N SER A 44 -10.47 -4.36 7.71
CA SER A 44 -10.79 -3.19 6.89
C SER A 44 -9.69 -2.96 5.84
N PHE A 45 -10.05 -2.27 4.75
CA PHE A 45 -9.11 -1.92 3.69
C PHE A 45 -9.64 -0.73 2.87
N ASP A 46 -8.75 -0.03 2.17
CA ASP A 46 -9.13 1.01 1.23
C ASP A 46 -9.72 0.37 -0.03
N ARG A 47 -11.02 0.55 -0.25
CA ARG A 47 -11.74 -0.07 -1.36
C ARG A 47 -11.28 0.46 -2.70
N HIS A 48 -10.91 1.74 -2.79
CA HIS A 48 -10.44 2.32 -4.04
C HIS A 48 -9.14 1.61 -4.41
N TYR A 49 -8.14 1.63 -3.54
CA TYR A 49 -6.83 1.05 -3.85
C TYR A 49 -6.83 -0.47 -3.97
N ILE A 50 -7.60 -1.20 -3.15
CA ILE A 50 -7.60 -2.67 -3.22
C ILE A 50 -8.23 -3.17 -4.52
N TYR A 51 -9.43 -2.68 -4.86
CA TYR A 51 -10.16 -3.27 -5.98
C TYR A 51 -9.59 -2.87 -7.34
N HIS A 52 -9.22 -1.60 -7.56
CA HIS A 52 -8.70 -1.20 -8.88
C HIS A 52 -7.32 -1.80 -9.16
N THR A 53 -6.44 -1.86 -8.15
CA THR A 53 -5.09 -2.44 -8.35
C THR A 53 -5.17 -3.94 -8.56
N ALA A 54 -6.02 -4.65 -7.80
CA ALA A 54 -6.22 -6.08 -7.98
C ALA A 54 -6.82 -6.43 -9.35
N TRP A 55 -7.78 -5.62 -9.84
CA TRP A 55 -8.35 -5.77 -11.17
C TRP A 55 -7.30 -5.52 -12.27
N ALA A 56 -6.57 -4.41 -12.19
CA ALA A 56 -5.57 -4.03 -13.18
C ALA A 56 -4.44 -5.08 -13.26
N ALA A 57 -3.94 -5.55 -12.11
CA ALA A 57 -2.90 -6.57 -12.04
C ALA A 57 -3.34 -7.88 -12.70
N ARG A 58 -4.61 -8.29 -12.49
CA ARG A 58 -5.20 -9.48 -13.13
C ARG A 58 -5.32 -9.32 -14.64
N LYS A 59 -5.71 -8.13 -15.11
CA LYS A 59 -5.76 -7.85 -16.55
C LYS A 59 -4.37 -7.91 -17.18
N LEU A 60 -3.38 -7.31 -16.53
CA LEU A 60 -2.00 -7.33 -16.97
C LEU A 60 -1.42 -8.74 -16.99
N ALA A 61 -1.75 -9.59 -16.01
CA ALA A 61 -1.31 -10.99 -15.99
C ALA A 61 -1.82 -11.82 -17.19
N ILE A 62 -2.92 -11.41 -17.82
CA ILE A 62 -3.47 -12.03 -19.03
C ILE A 62 -2.88 -11.38 -20.29
N ILE A 63 -2.89 -10.04 -20.36
CA ILE A 63 -2.43 -9.28 -21.53
C ILE A 63 -0.92 -9.44 -21.74
N LYS A 64 -0.14 -9.51 -20.64
CA LYS A 64 1.31 -9.63 -20.59
C LYS A 64 2.03 -8.72 -21.61
N PRO A 65 1.85 -7.39 -21.53
CA PRO A 65 2.58 -6.50 -22.41
C PRO A 65 4.10 -6.64 -22.18
N SER A 66 4.89 -6.35 -23.21
CA SER A 66 6.36 -6.38 -23.11
C SER A 66 6.88 -5.40 -22.05
N ILE A 67 6.17 -4.28 -21.90
CA ILE A 67 6.41 -3.25 -20.90
C ILE A 67 5.09 -2.59 -20.51
N HIS A 68 4.94 -2.24 -19.24
CA HIS A 68 3.83 -1.46 -18.72
C HIS A 68 4.33 -0.13 -18.17
N THR A 69 3.74 0.97 -18.63
CA THR A 69 4.03 2.31 -18.13
C THR A 69 3.00 2.67 -17.07
N ASP A 70 3.42 2.85 -15.83
CA ASP A 70 2.56 3.36 -14.77
C ASP A 70 2.90 4.81 -14.45
N ILE A 71 1.89 5.66 -14.39
CA ILE A 71 2.03 7.09 -14.10
C ILE A 71 1.38 7.34 -12.73
N SER A 72 2.22 7.49 -11.71
CA SER A 72 1.89 7.92 -10.35
C SER A 72 0.79 7.12 -9.62
N SER A 73 0.49 5.88 -10.04
CA SER A 73 -0.41 5.03 -9.26
C SER A 73 0.21 4.72 -7.89
N ILE A 74 -0.60 4.22 -6.95
CA ILE A 74 -0.09 3.79 -5.64
C ILE A 74 1.07 2.81 -5.81
N LEU A 75 2.24 3.14 -5.21
CA LEU A 75 3.50 2.46 -5.46
C LEU A 75 3.48 0.93 -5.28
N TYR A 76 2.62 0.42 -4.40
CA TYR A 76 2.41 -1.02 -4.24
C TYR A 76 2.03 -1.72 -5.55
N PHE A 77 1.20 -1.09 -6.38
CA PHE A 77 0.72 -1.67 -7.63
C PHE A 77 1.85 -1.93 -8.65
N PRO A 78 2.59 -0.91 -9.14
CA PRO A 78 3.61 -1.11 -10.16
C PRO A 78 4.77 -1.98 -9.66
N VAL A 79 5.06 -1.95 -8.34
CA VAL A 79 6.04 -2.86 -7.73
C VAL A 79 5.57 -4.31 -7.76
N ILE A 80 4.32 -4.59 -7.37
CA ILE A 80 3.79 -5.97 -7.35
C ILE A 80 3.74 -6.56 -8.77
N ILE A 81 3.24 -5.80 -9.75
CA ILE A 81 3.13 -6.32 -11.14
C ILE A 81 4.50 -6.51 -11.82
N SER A 82 5.54 -5.82 -11.32
CA SER A 82 6.92 -6.00 -11.83
C SER A 82 7.45 -7.43 -11.66
N ALA A 83 6.83 -8.21 -10.75
CA ALA A 83 7.13 -9.62 -10.57
C ALA A 83 6.87 -10.46 -11.84
N PHE A 84 6.00 -10.00 -12.75
CA PHE A 84 5.63 -10.75 -13.96
C PHE A 84 5.64 -9.95 -15.26
N ILE A 85 5.86 -8.62 -15.22
CA ILE A 85 5.94 -7.74 -16.39
C ILE A 85 7.04 -6.70 -16.15
N LYS A 86 7.72 -6.21 -17.20
CA LYS A 86 8.60 -5.06 -17.08
C LYS A 86 7.81 -3.76 -16.87
N VAL A 87 8.14 -2.99 -15.85
CA VAL A 87 7.41 -1.77 -15.46
C VAL A 87 8.31 -0.56 -15.51
N ARG A 88 7.81 0.52 -16.11
CA ARG A 88 8.32 1.88 -15.93
C ARG A 88 7.33 2.67 -15.10
N TYR A 89 7.71 2.96 -13.87
CA TYR A 89 6.93 3.76 -12.95
C TYR A 89 7.41 5.20 -13.00
N TYR A 90 6.51 6.13 -13.27
CA TYR A 90 6.79 7.56 -13.31
C TYR A 90 6.07 8.25 -12.16
N ASP A 91 6.80 9.03 -11.36
CA ASP A 91 6.21 9.88 -10.32
C ASP A 91 6.99 11.19 -10.23
N PHE A 92 6.38 12.24 -9.69
CA PHE A 92 7.11 13.48 -9.41
C PHE A 92 8.24 13.25 -8.39
N ARG A 93 8.03 12.31 -7.48
CA ARG A 93 8.97 11.82 -6.47
C ARG A 93 9.35 10.37 -6.81
N SER A 94 10.35 10.21 -7.66
CA SER A 94 10.89 8.88 -8.00
C SER A 94 11.19 8.08 -6.72
N ALA A 95 10.73 6.84 -6.67
CA ALA A 95 10.96 5.96 -5.53
C ALA A 95 12.29 5.23 -5.70
N ASP A 96 13.13 5.22 -4.66
CA ASP A 96 14.41 4.52 -4.68
C ASP A 96 14.23 3.01 -4.41
N ILE A 97 13.57 2.32 -5.35
CA ILE A 97 13.34 0.88 -5.31
C ILE A 97 14.29 0.18 -6.28
N LYS A 98 15.01 -0.83 -5.78
CA LYS A 98 15.90 -1.68 -6.58
C LYS A 98 15.28 -3.07 -6.72
N LEU A 99 14.60 -3.31 -7.83
CA LEU A 99 13.98 -4.60 -8.13
C LEU A 99 14.13 -4.91 -9.63
N GLY A 100 14.33 -6.19 -9.96
CA GLY A 100 14.31 -6.63 -11.36
C GLY A 100 12.97 -6.28 -12.01
N ASN A 101 12.99 -5.98 -13.31
CA ASN A 101 11.80 -5.59 -14.09
C ASN A 101 11.07 -4.33 -13.60
N PHE A 102 11.64 -3.54 -12.69
CA PHE A 102 11.05 -2.29 -12.22
C PHE A 102 12.03 -1.13 -12.42
N GLU A 103 11.58 -0.08 -13.09
CA GLU A 103 12.33 1.16 -13.31
C GLU A 103 11.51 2.32 -12.74
N SER A 104 12.01 3.01 -11.71
CA SER A 104 11.39 4.24 -11.20
C SER A 104 12.04 5.46 -11.85
N LEU A 105 11.19 6.30 -12.44
CA LEU A 105 11.57 7.47 -13.21
C LEU A 105 10.84 8.69 -12.64
N LYS A 106 11.45 9.86 -12.83
CA LYS A 106 10.82 11.13 -12.46
C LYS A 106 10.00 11.65 -13.64
N ALA A 107 8.77 12.11 -13.39
CA ALA A 107 7.97 12.83 -14.38
C ALA A 107 7.10 13.91 -13.74
N ASP A 108 6.82 14.97 -14.51
CA ASP A 108 5.77 15.92 -14.21
C ASP A 108 4.52 15.57 -15.04
N LEU A 109 3.40 15.31 -14.37
CA LEU A 109 2.12 14.97 -14.99
C LEU A 109 1.63 16.04 -15.98
N THR A 110 1.99 17.31 -15.75
CA THR A 110 1.62 18.42 -16.62
C THR A 110 2.51 18.55 -17.86
N SER A 111 3.61 17.80 -17.91
CA SER A 111 4.60 17.84 -18.98
C SER A 111 5.19 16.45 -19.25
N LEU A 112 4.30 15.51 -19.61
CA LEU A 112 4.71 14.16 -19.99
C LEU A 112 5.24 14.11 -21.42
N ASP A 113 6.49 13.66 -21.59
CA ASP A 113 7.15 13.53 -22.90
C ASP A 113 6.82 12.19 -23.59
N PHE A 114 5.52 11.92 -23.77
CA PHE A 114 5.03 10.78 -24.55
C PHE A 114 4.31 11.26 -25.81
N LYS A 115 4.58 10.61 -26.94
CA LYS A 115 3.80 10.84 -28.16
C LYS A 115 2.38 10.28 -27.99
N THR A 116 1.40 10.92 -28.60
CA THR A 116 0.01 10.43 -28.64
C THR A 116 -0.05 8.99 -29.16
N ASN A 117 -0.82 8.13 -28.49
CA ASN A 117 -1.00 6.71 -28.85
C ASN A 117 0.30 5.89 -28.96
N SER A 118 1.37 6.28 -28.27
CA SER A 118 2.66 5.57 -28.33
C SER A 118 2.86 4.49 -27.28
N LEU A 119 2.06 4.50 -26.20
CA LEU A 119 2.21 3.55 -25.09
C LEU A 119 1.37 2.29 -25.34
N GLN A 120 2.04 1.13 -25.33
CA GLN A 120 1.39 -0.18 -25.50
C GLN A 120 0.45 -0.52 -24.33
N SER A 121 0.84 -0.15 -23.12
CA SER A 121 0.09 -0.43 -21.90
C SER A 121 0.38 0.67 -20.88
N VAL A 122 -0.68 1.30 -20.38
CA VAL A 122 -0.57 2.45 -19.46
C VAL A 122 -1.60 2.38 -18.34
N SER A 123 -1.20 2.80 -17.14
CA SER A 123 -2.11 3.10 -16.03
C SER A 123 -1.78 4.45 -15.39
N CYS A 124 -2.81 5.09 -14.82
CA CYS A 124 -2.73 6.32 -14.05
C CYS A 124 -3.90 6.29 -13.05
N MET A 125 -3.74 5.53 -11.96
CA MET A 125 -4.86 5.16 -11.08
C MET A 125 -4.83 5.95 -9.77
N HIS A 126 -5.90 6.71 -9.55
CA HIS A 126 -6.12 7.49 -8.32
C HIS A 126 -5.02 8.55 -8.06
N VAL A 127 -4.61 9.20 -9.15
CA VAL A 127 -3.62 10.30 -9.20
C VAL A 127 -4.37 11.63 -9.20
N ILE A 128 -3.88 12.61 -8.44
CA ILE A 128 -4.44 13.97 -8.34
C ILE A 128 -3.36 14.98 -8.75
#